data_AF-A0A382YPW1-F1
#
_entry.id   AF-A0A382YPW1-F1
#
_cell.length_a   1.000
_cell.length_b   1.000
_cell.length_c   1.000
_cell.angle_alpha   90.00
_cell.angle_beta   90.00
_cell.angle_gamma   90.00
#
_symmetry.space_group_name_H-M   'P 1'
#
loop_
_entity.id
_entity.type
_entity.pdbx_description
1 polymer ?
#
loop_
_entity_poly.entity_id
_entity_poly.type
_entity_poly.pdbx_seq_one_letter_code
_entity_poly.pdbx_strand_id
1 'polypeptide(L)'
;MLNKKRHSKKVQNIIDTLFFYLITCLSIGGLVLYLWVYTEIDDSLYALDIQRETVEELMNDIHLLQSEIDALSRPDVIARKAKMNWGMVFAKPESISIHINPGELSSL
;
A
#
# COMPACT_ATOMS: atom_id res chain seq x y z
N MET A 1 47.76 28.93 -59.15
CA MET A 1 46.64 28.10 -58.62
C MET A 1 46.56 28.25 -57.11
N LEU A 2 45.93 29.29 -56.57
CA LEU A 2 45.71 29.43 -55.11
C LEU A 2 44.55 30.40 -54.89
N ASN A 3 43.32 29.90 -54.72
CA ASN A 3 42.30 30.71 -54.03
C ASN A 3 41.06 29.99 -53.47
N LYS A 4 41.01 28.66 -53.41
CA LYS A 4 39.81 27.95 -52.91
C LYS A 4 39.71 27.75 -51.38
N LYS A 5 40.74 28.12 -50.59
CA LYS A 5 40.79 27.80 -49.15
C LYS A 5 40.25 28.87 -48.17
N ARG A 6 40.02 30.12 -48.58
CA ARG A 6 39.63 31.20 -47.64
C ARG A 6 38.17 31.16 -47.20
N HIS A 7 37.25 30.66 -48.03
CA HIS A 7 35.81 30.67 -47.70
C HIS A 7 35.42 29.60 -46.66
N SER A 8 36.18 28.50 -46.57
CA SER A 8 35.92 27.38 -45.65
C SER A 8 36.12 27.75 -44.17
N LYS A 9 37.15 28.55 -43.85
CA LYS A 9 37.42 28.98 -42.46
C LYS A 9 36.29 29.82 -41.86
N LYS A 10 35.59 30.62 -42.66
CA LYS A 10 34.43 31.41 -42.19
C LYS A 10 33.24 30.53 -41.84
N VAL A 11 32.98 29.48 -42.62
CA VAL A 11 31.88 28.53 -42.37
C VAL A 11 32.18 27.65 -41.17
N GLN A 12 33.43 27.18 -41.01
CA GLN A 12 33.85 26.43 -39.82
C GLN A 12 33.65 27.23 -38.53
N ASN A 13 34.06 28.51 -38.49
CA ASN A 13 33.87 29.34 -37.31
C ASN A 13 32.38 29.55 -36.95
N ILE A 14 31.49 29.63 -37.94
CA ILE A 14 30.05 29.74 -37.71
C ILE A 14 29.50 28.44 -37.11
N ILE A 15 29.94 27.29 -37.62
CA ILE A 15 29.58 25.97 -37.09
C ILE A 15 30.07 25.81 -35.66
N ASP A 16 31.32 26.17 -35.36
CA ASP A 16 31.90 26.06 -34.02
C ASP A 16 31.15 26.93 -33.01
N THR A 17 30.75 28.15 -33.40
CA THR A 17 29.94 29.04 -32.56
C THR A 17 28.54 28.49 -32.33
N LEU A 18 27.92 27.89 -33.36
CA LEU A 18 26.62 27.24 -33.25
C LEU A 18 26.67 26.05 -32.28
N PHE A 19 27.71 25.21 -32.37
CA PHE A 19 27.91 24.11 -31.44
C PHE A 19 28.12 24.60 -30.00
N PHE A 20 28.91 25.66 -29.81
CA PHE A 20 29.11 26.25 -28.48
C PHE A 20 27.78 26.76 -27.88
N TYR A 21 26.96 27.40 -28.71
CA TYR A 21 25.63 27.84 -28.29
C TYR A 21 24.71 26.65 -27.96
N LEU A 22 24.71 25.61 -28.77
CA LEU A 22 23.89 24.40 -28.57
C LEU A 22 24.27 23.69 -27.27
N ILE A 23 25.57 23.52 -27.01
CA ILE A 23 26.08 22.94 -25.76
C ILE A 23 25.67 23.79 -24.56
N THR A 24 25.71 25.12 -24.68
CA THR A 24 25.28 26.04 -23.62
C THR A 24 23.77 25.90 -23.35
N CYS A 25 22.95 25.87 -24.39
CA CYS A 25 21.51 25.61 -24.26
C CYS A 25 21.21 24.23 -23.67
N LEU A 26 21.96 23.21 -24.06
CA LEU A 26 21.83 21.84 -23.51
C LEU A 26 22.25 21.79 -22.04
N SER A 27 23.29 22.53 -21.66
CA SER A 27 23.73 22.63 -20.27
C SER A 27 22.66 23.27 -19.39
N ILE A 28 22.08 24.40 -19.84
CA ILE A 28 21.00 25.07 -19.12
C ILE A 28 19.73 24.19 -19.12
N GLY A 29 19.36 23.63 -20.27
CA GLY A 29 18.19 22.76 -20.41
C GLY A 29 18.28 21.50 -19.57
N GLY A 30 19.45 20.87 -19.52
CA GLY A 30 19.72 19.72 -18.65
C GLY A 30 19.59 20.07 -17.17
N LEU A 31 20.00 21.28 -16.77
CA LEU A 31 19.88 21.75 -15.40
C LEU A 31 18.41 22.01 -15.01
N VAL A 32 17.62 22.59 -15.93
CA VAL A 32 16.18 22.76 -15.74
C VAL A 32 15.46 21.42 -15.68
N LEU A 33 15.79 20.47 -16.57
CA LEU A 33 15.20 19.14 -16.59
C LEU A 33 15.54 18.36 -15.33
N TYR A 34 16.78 18.46 -14.83
CA TYR A 34 17.20 17.85 -13.57
C TYR A 34 16.33 18.33 -12.41
N LEU A 35 16.12 19.64 -12.29
CA LEU A 35 15.28 20.23 -11.25
C LEU A 35 13.83 19.75 -11.37
N TRP A 36 13.29 19.72 -12.59
CA TRP A 36 11.92 19.28 -12.84
C TRP A 36 11.69 17.82 -12.45
N VAL A 37 12.58 16.93 -12.89
CA VAL A 37 12.52 15.50 -12.50
C VAL A 37 12.67 15.34 -10.99
N TYR A 38 13.55 16.12 -10.36
CA TYR A 38 13.70 16.09 -8.90
C TYR A 38 12.39 16.47 -8.19
N THR A 39 11.72 17.54 -8.60
CA THR A 39 10.44 17.96 -8.03
C THR A 39 9.32 16.95 -8.27
N GLU A 40 9.25 16.33 -9.46
CA GLU A 40 8.24 15.32 -9.77
C GLU A 40 8.40 14.05 -8.91
N ILE A 41 9.65 13.65 -8.68
CA ILE A 41 9.96 12.51 -7.81
C ILE A 41 9.57 12.83 -6.36
N ASP A 42 9.85 14.05 -5.88
CA ASP A 42 9.54 14.46 -4.52
C ASP A 42 8.03 14.44 -4.23
N ASP A 43 7.22 14.99 -5.14
CA ASP A 43 5.76 14.95 -5.04
C ASP A 43 5.22 13.50 -5.04
N SER A 44 5.81 12.63 -5.86
CA SER A 44 5.44 11.21 -5.91
C SER A 44 5.78 10.47 -4.62
N LEU A 45 6.94 10.76 -4.02
CA LEU A 45 7.35 10.17 -2.74
C LEU A 45 6.43 10.64 -1.61
N TYR A 46 6.09 11.93 -1.58
CA TYR A 46 5.15 12.48 -0.60
C TYR A 46 3.77 11.80 -0.67
N ALA A 47 3.24 11.59 -1.88
CA ALA A 47 1.98 10.88 -2.07
C ALA A 47 2.06 9.41 -1.60
N LEU A 48 3.21 8.76 -1.76
CA LEU A 48 3.43 7.39 -1.32
C LEU A 48 3.52 7.29 0.20
N ASP A 49 4.15 8.25 0.86
CA ASP A 49 4.23 8.32 2.31
C ASP A 49 2.85 8.48 2.94
N ILE A 50 2.01 9.38 2.42
CA ILE A 50 0.61 9.52 2.89
C ILE A 50 -0.16 8.21 2.71
N GLN A 51 -0.05 7.56 1.55
CA GLN A 51 -0.74 6.30 1.29
C GLN A 51 -0.27 5.22 2.26
N ARG A 52 1.03 5.16 2.55
CA ARG A 52 1.59 4.21 3.50
C ARG A 52 1.06 4.43 4.92
N GLU A 53 1.05 5.68 5.40
CA GLU A 53 0.48 6.02 6.70
C GLU A 53 -1.02 5.66 6.76
N THR A 54 -1.76 5.97 5.71
CA THR A 54 -3.20 5.63 5.62
C THR A 54 -3.44 4.12 5.69
N VAL A 55 -2.62 3.32 5.01
CA VAL A 55 -2.71 1.86 5.05
C VAL A 55 -2.41 1.32 6.44
N GLU A 56 -1.42 1.90 7.13
CA GLU A 56 -1.07 1.52 8.50
C GLU A 56 -2.19 1.85 9.49
N GLU A 57 -2.78 3.04 9.40
CA GLU A 57 -3.92 3.46 10.20
C GLU A 57 -5.13 2.54 9.98
N LEU A 58 -5.48 2.28 8.71
CA LEU A 58 -6.61 1.41 8.38
C LEU A 58 -6.40 -0.04 8.87
N MET A 59 -5.16 -0.53 8.81
CA MET A 59 -4.81 -1.85 9.34
C MET A 59 -4.94 -1.91 10.86
N ASN A 60 -4.55 -0.84 11.57
CA ASN A 60 -4.75 -0.74 13.01
C ASN A 60 -6.24 -0.71 13.38
N ASP A 61 -7.05 0.06 12.65
CA ASP A 61 -8.50 0.11 12.86
C ASP A 61 -9.16 -1.26 12.65
N ILE A 62 -8.78 -1.99 11.61
CA ILE A 62 -9.23 -3.36 11.38
C ILE A 62 -8.88 -4.26 12.57
N HIS A 63 -7.66 -4.15 13.08
CA HIS A 63 -7.22 -4.94 14.22
C HIS A 63 -7.99 -4.59 15.51
N LEU A 64 -8.26 -3.31 15.76
CA LEU A 64 -9.06 -2.85 16.89
C LEU A 64 -10.50 -3.37 16.79
N LEU A 65 -11.13 -3.25 15.61
CA LEU A 65 -12.47 -3.77 15.37
C LEU A 65 -12.54 -5.30 15.53
N GLN A 66 -11.54 -6.02 15.04
CA GLN A 66 -11.47 -7.47 15.23
C GLN A 66 -11.33 -7.82 16.72
N SER A 67 -10.50 -7.10 17.47
CA SER A 67 -10.36 -7.28 18.91
C SER A 67 -11.67 -7.00 19.67
N GLU A 68 -12.42 -5.98 19.26
CA GLU A 68 -13.74 -5.70 19.81
C GLU A 68 -14.74 -6.82 19.50
N ILE A 69 -14.77 -7.32 18.26
CA ILE A 69 -15.59 -8.47 17.87
C ILE A 69 -15.23 -9.69 18.70
N ASP A 70 -13.94 -9.98 18.89
CA ASP A 70 -13.48 -11.08 19.71
C ASP A 70 -13.95 -10.92 21.16
N ALA A 71 -13.84 -9.71 21.73
CA ALA A 71 -14.32 -9.42 23.08
C ALA A 71 -15.85 -9.58 23.21
N LEU A 72 -16.62 -9.15 22.21
CA LEU A 72 -18.08 -9.25 22.19
C LEU A 72 -18.58 -10.66 21.90
N SER A 73 -17.87 -11.43 21.10
CA SER A 73 -18.21 -12.81 20.72
C SER A 73 -17.94 -13.81 21.84
N ARG A 74 -17.22 -13.41 22.90
CA ARG A 74 -16.97 -14.26 24.07
C ARG A 74 -18.30 -14.77 24.67
N PRO A 75 -18.46 -16.09 24.86
CA PRO A 75 -19.72 -16.69 25.34
C PRO A 75 -20.23 -16.14 26.67
N ASP A 76 -19.34 -15.72 27.58
CA ASP A 76 -19.72 -15.12 28.86
C ASP A 76 -20.32 -13.72 28.70
N VAL A 77 -19.84 -12.94 27.73
CA VAL A 77 -20.39 -11.63 27.39
C VAL A 77 -21.75 -11.79 26.73
N ILE A 78 -21.88 -12.74 25.80
CA ILE A 78 -23.16 -13.07 25.14
C ILE A 78 -24.18 -13.54 26.18
N ALA A 79 -23.83 -14.50 27.03
CA ALA A 79 -24.73 -15.02 28.07
C ALA A 79 -25.17 -13.93 29.05
N ARG A 80 -24.25 -13.00 29.42
CA ARG A 80 -24.57 -11.86 30.26
C ARG A 80 -25.56 -10.91 29.59
N LYS A 81 -25.33 -10.54 28.31
CA LYS A 81 -26.26 -9.70 27.54
C LYS A 81 -27.63 -10.39 27.36
N ALA A 82 -27.67 -11.67 27.04
CA ALA A 82 -28.90 -12.45 26.87
C ALA A 82 -29.71 -12.52 28.18
N LYS A 83 -29.05 -12.71 29.31
CA LYS A 83 -29.69 -12.69 30.64
C LYS A 83 -30.25 -11.31 30.98
N MET A 84 -29.49 -10.24 30.75
CA MET A 84 -29.87 -8.88 31.13
C MET A 84 -30.96 -8.30 30.23
N ASN A 85 -30.84 -8.47 28.91
CA ASN A 85 -31.73 -7.82 27.94
C ASN A 85 -32.96 -8.66 27.61
N TRP A 86 -32.84 -9.99 27.63
CA TRP A 86 -33.91 -10.90 27.20
C TRP A 86 -34.42 -11.80 28.33
N GLY A 87 -33.91 -11.63 29.55
CA GLY A 87 -34.31 -12.46 30.69
C GLY A 87 -33.98 -13.94 30.51
N MET A 88 -33.08 -14.28 29.58
CA MET A 88 -32.74 -15.67 29.30
C MET A 88 -32.07 -16.33 30.50
N VAL A 89 -32.45 -17.57 30.77
CA VAL A 89 -31.89 -18.41 31.83
C VAL A 89 -31.19 -19.61 31.20
N PHE A 90 -30.16 -20.13 31.88
CA PHE A 90 -29.49 -21.35 31.40
C PHE A 90 -30.49 -22.50 31.34
N ALA A 91 -30.51 -23.20 30.21
CA ALA A 91 -31.30 -24.42 30.07
C ALA A 91 -30.79 -25.47 31.06
N LYS A 92 -31.71 -26.18 31.71
CA LYS A 92 -31.33 -27.33 32.53
C LYS A 92 -30.78 -28.42 31.60
N PRO A 93 -29.64 -29.04 31.93
CA PRO A 93 -29.14 -30.15 31.12
C PRO A 93 -30.13 -31.31 31.19
N GLU A 94 -30.66 -31.71 30.04
CA GLU A 94 -31.45 -32.93 29.93
C GLU A 94 -30.50 -34.13 29.77
N SER A 95 -30.68 -35.16 30.58
CA SER A 95 -29.88 -36.38 30.49
C SER A 95 -30.33 -37.21 29.28
N ILE A 96 -29.45 -37.36 28.30
CA ILE A 96 -29.66 -38.26 27.17
C ILE A 96 -29.20 -39.66 27.60
N SER A 97 -30.14 -40.56 27.86
CA SER A 97 -29.85 -41.98 28.10
C SER A 97 -29.79 -42.74 26.77
N ILE A 98 -28.60 -43.16 26.36
CA ILE A 98 -28.41 -44.02 25.19
C ILE A 98 -28.53 -45.47 25.66
N HIS A 99 -29.55 -46.18 25.18
CA HIS A 99 -29.69 -47.61 25.42
C HIS A 99 -28.99 -48.37 24.29
N ILE A 100 -27.81 -48.92 24.58
CA ILE A 100 -27.08 -49.79 23.64
C ILE A 100 -27.56 -51.23 23.87
N ASN A 101 -27.97 -51.91 22.80
CA ASN A 101 -28.38 -53.31 22.85
C ASN A 101 -27.12 -54.19 22.97
N PRO A 102 -27.04 -55.15 23.92
CA PRO A 102 -25.83 -55.96 24.15
C PRO A 102 -25.29 -56.68 22.91
N GLY A 103 -26.13 -56.96 21.91
CA GLY A 103 -25.73 -57.63 20.67
C GLY A 103 -24.84 -56.80 19.73
N GLU A 104 -24.87 -55.46 19.83
CA GLU A 104 -24.03 -54.56 19.00
C GLU A 104 -22.67 -54.26 19.67
N LEU A 105 -22.54 -54.52 20.98
CA LEU A 105 -21.28 -54.32 21.72
C LEU A 105 -20.24 -55.41 21.41
N SER A 106 -20.69 -56.60 20.98
CA SER A 106 -19.85 -57.74 20.62
C SER A 106 -19.25 -57.67 19.21
N SER A 107 -19.57 -56.63 18.43
CA SER A 107 -19.07 -56.41 17.07
C SER A 107 -18.11 -55.21 16.95
N LEU A 108 -17.65 -54.67 18.08
CA LEU A 108 -16.52 -53.72 18.19
C LEU A 108 -15.29 -54.46 18.74
#